data_AF-A0A1Z9TIT7-F1
#
_entry.id   AF-A0A1Z9TIT7-F1
#
_cell.length_a   1.000
_cell.length_b   1.000
_cell.length_c   1.000
_cell.angle_alpha   90.00
_cell.angle_beta   90.00
_cell.angle_gamma   90.00
#
_symmetry.space_group_name_H-M   'P 1'
#
loop_
_entity.id
_entity.type
_entity.pdbx_description
1 polymer ?
#
loop_
_entity_poly.entity_id
_entity_poly.type
_entity_poly.pdbx_seq_one_letter_code
_entity_poly.pdbx_strand_id
1 'polypeptide(L)'
;MKKKSQPEYLITRKEDLRFPLFVIHSDNVDLIDGIIWLDDQVLDDKNMEGDSIGLRRIQSPMQSIYPLRYMIEDITGLMRHRGKFFIDSNGLVFNYEKTETVKVHYHKIRKKEKKTTATVLWLKDCPFPFAEKSPPREELTWAGVLYKEGIPMAIYDFAEEKQKSTWRKI
;
A
#
# COMPACT_ATOMS: atom_id res chain seq x y z
N MET A 1 12.88 -28.44 19.77
CA MET A 1 11.78 -28.14 18.82
C MET A 1 12.39 -27.50 17.58
N LYS A 2 12.31 -28.15 16.41
CA LYS A 2 12.74 -27.53 15.14
C LYS A 2 11.82 -26.34 14.85
N LYS A 3 12.36 -25.13 14.67
CA LYS A 3 11.61 -24.03 14.06
C LYS A 3 11.03 -24.57 12.76
N LYS A 4 9.70 -24.61 12.61
CA LYS A 4 9.10 -24.79 11.27
C LYS A 4 9.72 -23.71 10.39
N SER A 5 10.40 -24.10 9.32
CA SER A 5 10.90 -23.15 8.33
C SER A 5 9.70 -22.34 7.86
N GLN A 6 9.82 -21.01 7.95
CA GLN A 6 8.76 -20.13 7.48
C GLN A 6 8.61 -20.32 5.96
N PRO A 7 7.38 -20.28 5.41
CA PRO A 7 7.20 -20.38 3.98
C PRO A 7 7.90 -19.20 3.30
N GLU A 8 8.73 -19.48 2.30
CA GLU A 8 9.58 -18.48 1.61
C GLU A 8 8.77 -17.39 0.89
N TYR A 9 7.46 -17.60 0.73
CA TYR A 9 6.55 -16.70 0.05
C TYR A 9 5.79 -15.76 0.99
N LEU A 10 6.08 -15.69 2.30
CA LEU A 10 5.34 -14.86 3.25
C LEU A 10 6.12 -13.66 3.77
N ILE A 11 5.42 -12.52 3.92
CA ILE A 11 5.92 -11.34 4.67
C ILE A 11 5.35 -11.36 6.08
N THR A 12 6.22 -11.08 7.06
CA THR A 12 5.82 -10.99 8.48
C THR A 12 6.12 -9.65 9.13
N ARG A 13 6.94 -8.80 8.49
CA ARG A 13 7.30 -7.47 8.99
C ARG A 13 6.98 -6.42 7.95
N LYS A 14 6.50 -5.26 8.40
CA LYS A 14 6.08 -4.16 7.53
C LYS A 14 7.23 -3.61 6.69
N GLU A 15 8.44 -3.62 7.23
CA GLU A 15 9.65 -3.07 6.62
C GLU A 15 10.12 -3.88 5.41
N ASP A 16 9.68 -5.14 5.31
CA ASP A 16 10.02 -6.04 4.22
C ASP A 16 9.09 -5.87 3.00
N LEU A 17 8.00 -5.11 3.13
CA LEU A 17 7.04 -4.86 2.04
C LEU A 17 7.70 -4.13 0.88
N ARG A 18 7.57 -4.70 -0.33
CA ARG A 18 7.95 -4.03 -1.58
C ARG A 18 6.72 -3.58 -2.36
N PHE A 19 6.64 -2.27 -2.58
CA PHE A 19 5.59 -1.69 -3.42
C PHE A 19 5.95 -1.81 -4.92
N PRO A 20 4.96 -1.79 -5.83
CA PRO A 20 3.53 -1.77 -5.52
C PRO A 20 3.03 -3.10 -4.93
N LEU A 21 1.96 -3.01 -4.13
CA LEU A 21 1.22 -4.17 -3.64
C LEU A 21 0.01 -4.40 -4.54
N PHE A 22 -0.43 -5.65 -4.65
CA PHE A 22 -1.61 -6.01 -5.41
C PHE A 22 -2.61 -6.74 -4.53
N VAL A 23 -3.88 -6.39 -4.69
CA VAL A 23 -4.98 -7.01 -3.94
C VAL A 23 -5.29 -8.38 -4.53
N ILE A 24 -5.33 -9.40 -3.66
CA ILE A 24 -5.78 -10.75 -4.02
C ILE A 24 -7.04 -11.10 -3.22
N HIS A 25 -7.79 -12.09 -3.68
CA HIS A 25 -9.13 -12.36 -3.15
C HIS A 25 -9.14 -13.35 -1.96
N SER A 26 -8.09 -14.15 -1.81
CA SER A 26 -7.90 -15.11 -0.72
C SER A 26 -6.42 -15.17 -0.34
N ASP A 27 -6.10 -15.80 0.79
CA ASP A 27 -4.74 -16.22 1.16
C ASP A 27 -4.53 -17.73 0.96
N ASN A 28 -5.40 -18.37 0.17
CA ASN A 28 -5.30 -19.78 -0.18
C ASN A 28 -4.23 -19.95 -1.27
N VAL A 29 -2.97 -19.89 -0.85
CA VAL A 29 -1.82 -19.92 -1.73
C VAL A 29 -0.91 -21.12 -1.49
N ASP A 30 -0.52 -21.75 -2.58
CA ASP A 30 0.41 -22.88 -2.60
C ASP A 30 1.62 -22.56 -3.47
N LEU A 31 2.81 -22.88 -2.98
CA LEU A 31 4.05 -22.82 -3.77
C LEU A 31 4.37 -24.23 -4.26
N ILE A 32 4.27 -24.45 -5.57
CA ILE A 32 4.52 -25.75 -6.22
C ILE A 32 5.50 -25.51 -7.37
N ASP A 33 6.66 -26.16 -7.30
CA ASP A 33 7.72 -26.11 -8.33
C ASP A 33 8.07 -24.67 -8.79
N GLY A 34 8.20 -23.76 -7.83
CA GLY A 34 8.54 -22.35 -8.10
C GLY A 34 7.37 -21.49 -8.59
N ILE A 35 6.16 -22.05 -8.69
CA ILE A 35 4.95 -21.32 -9.07
C ILE A 35 4.09 -21.07 -7.84
N ILE A 36 3.72 -19.81 -7.60
CA ILE A 36 2.74 -19.45 -6.58
C ILE A 36 1.37 -19.53 -7.22
N TRP A 37 0.57 -20.45 -6.70
CA TRP A 37 -0.84 -20.64 -7.06
C TRP A 37 -1.71 -19.91 -6.05
N LEU A 38 -2.78 -19.29 -6.54
CA LEU A 38 -3.88 -18.75 -5.75
C LEU A 38 -5.14 -19.47 -6.23
N ASP A 39 -5.64 -20.36 -5.39
CA ASP A 39 -6.66 -21.34 -5.78
C ASP A 39 -6.22 -22.14 -7.02
N ASP A 40 -6.85 -21.96 -8.18
CA ASP A 40 -6.54 -22.64 -9.44
C ASP A 40 -5.80 -21.77 -10.48
N GLN A 41 -5.34 -20.59 -10.06
CA GLN A 41 -4.69 -19.62 -10.95
C GLN A 41 -3.25 -19.31 -10.53
N VAL A 42 -2.39 -19.05 -11.51
CA VAL A 42 -1.00 -18.65 -11.30
C VAL A 42 -0.95 -17.20 -10.84
N LEU A 43 -0.52 -17.00 -9.60
CA LEU A 43 -0.33 -15.69 -9.02
C LEU A 43 1.04 -15.11 -9.39
N ASP A 44 2.10 -15.91 -9.32
CA ASP A 44 3.47 -15.55 -9.68
C ASP A 44 4.26 -16.78 -10.14
N ASP A 45 5.18 -16.60 -11.07
CA ASP A 45 6.05 -17.66 -11.60
C ASP A 45 7.50 -17.32 -11.26
N LYS A 46 8.02 -17.85 -10.15
CA LYS A 46 9.37 -17.56 -9.65
C LYS A 46 10.48 -18.20 -10.49
N ASN A 47 10.12 -19.08 -11.44
CA ASN A 47 11.09 -19.66 -12.36
C ASN A 47 11.49 -18.68 -13.45
N MET A 48 10.70 -17.63 -13.69
CA MET A 48 11.04 -16.57 -14.65
C MET A 48 12.04 -15.59 -14.06
N GLU A 49 12.95 -15.09 -14.90
CA GLU A 49 13.92 -14.07 -14.51
C GLU A 49 13.23 -12.73 -14.22
N GLY A 50 13.73 -12.02 -13.21
CA GLY A 50 13.32 -10.65 -12.91
C GLY A 50 12.96 -10.43 -11.44
N ASP A 51 13.28 -9.23 -10.96
CA ASP A 51 13.16 -8.88 -9.55
C ASP A 51 11.71 -8.65 -9.10
N SER A 52 10.79 -8.40 -10.05
CA SER A 52 9.39 -8.12 -9.75
C SER A 52 8.42 -9.15 -10.34
N ILE A 53 7.31 -9.34 -9.65
CA ILE A 53 6.15 -10.12 -10.10
C ILE A 53 5.68 -9.69 -11.49
N GLY A 54 5.74 -8.38 -11.79
CA GLY A 54 5.36 -7.84 -13.10
C GLY A 54 6.24 -8.38 -14.23
N LEU A 55 7.56 -8.36 -14.06
CA LEU A 55 8.50 -8.87 -15.05
C LEU A 55 8.35 -10.38 -15.24
N ARG A 56 8.21 -11.12 -14.15
CA ARG A 56 8.07 -12.58 -14.20
C ARG A 56 6.78 -13.01 -14.87
N ARG A 57 5.66 -12.35 -14.56
CA ARG A 57 4.35 -12.63 -15.16
C ARG A 57 4.27 -12.34 -16.66
N ILE A 58 4.99 -11.34 -17.16
CA ILE A 58 5.05 -11.04 -18.61
C ILE A 58 5.76 -12.16 -19.37
N GLN A 59 6.77 -12.77 -18.75
CA GLN A 59 7.60 -13.80 -19.36
C GLN A 59 7.05 -15.22 -19.17
N SER A 60 6.17 -15.41 -18.18
CA SER A 60 5.65 -16.73 -17.82
C SER A 60 4.90 -17.38 -18.99
N PRO A 61 5.16 -18.66 -19.32
CA PRO A 61 4.42 -19.40 -20.33
C PRO A 61 3.04 -19.88 -19.83
N MET A 62 2.74 -19.69 -18.54
CA MET A 62 1.50 -20.13 -17.91
C MET A 62 0.28 -19.41 -18.49
N GLN A 63 -0.81 -20.15 -18.69
CA GLN A 63 -2.03 -19.59 -19.33
C GLN A 63 -3.06 -19.10 -18.30
N SER A 64 -3.19 -19.77 -17.16
CA SER A 64 -4.18 -19.44 -16.12
C SER A 64 -3.66 -18.38 -15.15
N ILE A 65 -3.22 -17.23 -15.65
CA ILE A 65 -2.64 -16.18 -14.79
C ILE A 65 -3.75 -15.43 -14.05
N TYR A 66 -3.66 -15.37 -12.72
CA TYR A 66 -4.59 -14.63 -11.85
C TYR A 66 -4.54 -13.12 -12.16
N PRO A 67 -5.67 -12.43 -12.40
CA PRO A 67 -5.65 -11.01 -12.77
C PRO A 67 -5.44 -10.07 -11.56
N LEU A 68 -4.31 -9.35 -11.55
CA LEU A 68 -4.00 -8.31 -10.55
C LEU A 68 -4.60 -6.96 -10.95
N ARG A 69 -5.85 -6.71 -10.55
CA ARG A 69 -6.62 -5.52 -10.99
C ARG A 69 -6.40 -4.26 -10.15
N TYR A 70 -6.08 -4.42 -8.87
CA TYR A 70 -5.97 -3.32 -7.93
C TYR A 70 -4.54 -3.22 -7.40
N MET A 71 -3.90 -2.12 -7.73
CA MET A 71 -2.54 -1.79 -7.32
C MET A 71 -2.60 -0.77 -6.17
N ILE A 72 -1.77 -0.96 -5.16
CA ILE A 72 -1.53 -0.04 -4.05
C ILE A 72 -0.10 0.45 -4.16
N GLU A 73 0.09 1.76 -4.28
CA GLU A 73 1.40 2.36 -4.56
C GLU A 73 2.22 2.62 -3.29
N ASP A 74 1.57 2.84 -2.15
CA ASP A 74 2.23 3.22 -0.91
C ASP A 74 1.47 2.77 0.35
N ILE A 75 2.09 3.03 1.50
CA ILE A 75 1.54 2.62 2.79
C ILE A 75 0.22 3.33 3.14
N THR A 76 0.03 4.57 2.69
CA THR A 76 -1.22 5.31 2.89
C THR A 76 -2.35 4.66 2.09
N GLY A 77 -2.07 4.22 0.87
CA GLY A 77 -2.97 3.41 0.06
C GLY A 77 -3.36 2.12 0.77
N LEU A 78 -2.40 1.40 1.37
CA LEU A 78 -2.68 0.19 2.15
C LEU A 78 -3.57 0.50 3.36
N MET A 79 -3.25 1.57 4.11
CA MET A 79 -4.06 2.03 5.25
C MET A 79 -5.48 2.47 4.84
N ARG A 80 -5.72 2.90 3.61
CA ARG A 80 -7.04 3.26 3.08
C ARG A 80 -7.83 2.07 2.57
N HIS A 81 -7.13 1.07 2.03
CA HIS A 81 -7.75 -0.08 1.39
C HIS A 81 -8.54 -0.95 2.37
N ARG A 82 -9.59 -1.63 1.89
CA ARG A 82 -10.47 -2.48 2.72
C ARG A 82 -10.17 -3.98 2.61
N GLY A 83 -9.46 -4.37 1.55
CA GLY A 83 -9.01 -5.76 1.36
C GLY A 83 -8.07 -6.22 2.47
N LYS A 84 -7.98 -7.53 2.64
CA LYS A 84 -7.17 -8.18 3.68
C LYS A 84 -5.95 -8.89 3.13
N PHE A 85 -6.01 -9.35 1.89
CA PHE A 85 -5.03 -10.23 1.28
C PHE A 85 -4.30 -9.50 0.16
N PHE A 86 -2.98 -9.63 0.15
CA PHE A 86 -2.12 -8.90 -0.76
C PHE A 86 -0.94 -9.74 -1.19
N ILE A 87 -0.38 -9.39 -2.34
CA ILE A 87 0.95 -9.81 -2.79
C ILE A 87 1.79 -8.57 -3.06
N ASP A 88 3.05 -8.59 -2.63
CA ASP A 88 3.99 -7.50 -2.87
C ASP A 88 4.69 -7.63 -4.23
N SER A 89 5.52 -6.65 -4.59
CA SER A 89 6.21 -6.67 -5.89
C SER A 89 7.29 -7.74 -5.98
N ASN A 90 7.83 -8.23 -4.87
CA ASN A 90 8.72 -9.39 -4.86
C ASN A 90 7.97 -10.71 -5.06
N GLY A 91 6.64 -10.71 -4.99
CA GLY A 91 5.79 -11.89 -5.08
C GLY A 91 5.67 -12.62 -3.75
N LEU A 92 5.64 -11.89 -2.65
CA LEU A 92 5.41 -12.42 -1.32
C LEU A 92 3.99 -12.06 -0.86
N VAL A 93 3.26 -13.04 -0.37
CA VAL A 93 1.86 -12.95 0.05
C VAL A 93 1.78 -12.57 1.53
N PHE A 94 0.80 -11.74 1.89
CA PHE A 94 0.57 -11.38 3.28
C PHE A 94 -0.87 -10.94 3.55
N ASN A 95 -1.21 -11.01 4.83
CA ASN A 95 -2.48 -10.55 5.36
C ASN A 95 -2.26 -9.24 6.11
N TYR A 96 -3.08 -8.23 5.81
CA TYR A 96 -3.06 -6.95 6.50
C TYR A 96 -4.34 -6.76 7.31
N GLU A 97 -4.19 -6.78 8.63
CA GLU A 97 -5.27 -6.46 9.56
C GLU A 97 -5.03 -5.10 10.23
N LYS A 98 -6.03 -4.22 10.09
CA LYS A 98 -6.06 -2.93 10.75
C LYS A 98 -6.40 -3.10 12.22
N THR A 99 -5.54 -2.66 13.11
CA THR A 99 -5.64 -2.92 14.56
C THR A 99 -5.84 -1.65 15.37
N GLU A 100 -5.43 -0.49 14.86
CA GLU A 100 -5.42 0.76 15.61
C GLU A 100 -6.48 1.73 15.09
N THR A 101 -7.09 2.53 15.97
CA THR A 101 -7.96 3.65 15.57
C THR A 101 -7.25 4.97 15.80
N VAL A 102 -7.10 5.76 14.75
CA VAL A 102 -6.45 7.07 14.77
C VAL A 102 -7.42 8.19 14.41
N LYS A 103 -7.13 9.41 14.87
CA LYS A 103 -7.91 10.60 14.53
C LYS A 103 -7.49 11.14 13.16
N VAL A 104 -8.44 11.78 12.48
CA VAL A 104 -8.20 12.54 11.25
C VAL A 104 -8.59 13.99 11.50
N HIS A 105 -7.65 14.90 11.32
CA HIS A 105 -7.88 16.34 11.42
C HIS A 105 -7.63 17.02 10.08
N TYR A 106 -8.50 17.97 9.71
CA TYR A 106 -8.38 18.70 8.46
C TYR A 106 -7.63 20.01 8.66
N HIS A 107 -6.55 20.16 7.90
CA HIS A 107 -5.68 21.32 7.92
C HIS A 107 -5.69 22.03 6.56
N LYS A 108 -5.73 23.36 6.58
CA LYS A 108 -5.67 24.16 5.37
C LYS A 108 -4.28 24.03 4.75
N ILE A 109 -4.21 23.75 3.45
CA ILE A 109 -2.96 23.77 2.69
C ILE A 109 -2.54 25.23 2.53
N ARG A 110 -1.37 25.59 3.07
CA ARG A 110 -0.81 26.94 3.01
C ARG A 110 0.10 27.15 1.81
N LYS A 111 0.87 26.12 1.44
CA LYS A 111 1.84 26.19 0.35
C LYS A 111 1.97 24.82 -0.32
N LYS A 112 2.03 24.81 -1.65
CA LYS A 112 2.37 23.66 -2.49
C LYS A 112 3.71 23.96 -3.15
N GLU A 113 4.74 23.20 -2.83
CA GLU A 113 6.08 23.40 -3.38
C GLU A 113 6.45 22.21 -4.27
N LYS A 114 6.40 22.41 -5.59
CA LYS A 114 6.77 21.39 -6.56
C LYS A 114 8.28 21.17 -6.51
N LYS A 115 8.68 19.94 -6.29
CA LYS A 115 10.05 19.44 -6.44
C LYS A 115 10.12 18.59 -7.71
N THR A 116 11.32 18.16 -8.06
CA THR A 116 11.55 17.33 -9.25
C THR A 116 10.76 16.02 -9.23
N THR A 117 10.64 15.38 -8.04
CA THR A 117 10.06 14.03 -7.89
C THR A 117 8.79 13.98 -7.05
N ALA A 118 8.42 15.09 -6.39
CA ALA A 118 7.31 15.14 -5.45
C ALA A 118 6.78 16.57 -5.29
N THR A 119 5.63 16.72 -4.66
CA THR A 119 5.12 18.01 -4.18
C THR A 119 5.17 18.03 -2.66
N VAL A 120 5.81 19.05 -2.11
CA VAL A 120 5.89 19.28 -0.67
C VAL A 120 4.75 20.19 -0.25
N LEU A 121 3.90 19.72 0.66
CA LEU A 121 2.72 20.42 1.16
C LEU A 121 2.97 20.94 2.58
N TRP A 122 2.75 22.24 2.76
CA TRP A 122 2.80 22.89 4.07
C TRP A 122 1.39 23.09 4.58
N LEU A 123 1.07 22.48 5.72
CA LEU A 123 -0.27 22.51 6.30
C LEU A 123 -0.33 23.48 7.49
N LYS A 124 -1.46 24.16 7.63
CA LYS A 124 -1.74 25.00 8.80
C LYS A 124 -1.73 24.14 10.07
N ASP A 125 -1.01 24.59 11.10
CA ASP A 125 -0.94 23.96 12.43
C ASP A 125 -0.29 22.56 12.44
N CYS A 126 0.49 22.22 11.40
CA CYS A 126 1.40 21.08 11.40
C CYS A 126 2.85 21.57 11.49
N PRO A 127 3.71 20.93 12.32
CA PRO A 127 5.08 21.40 12.55
C PRO A 127 6.06 21.08 11.40
N PHE A 128 5.71 20.13 10.52
CA PHE A 128 6.54 19.72 9.37
C PHE A 128 5.69 19.58 8.10
N PRO A 129 6.33 19.67 6.91
CA PRO A 129 5.64 19.48 5.65
C PRO A 129 5.46 17.99 5.31
N PHE A 130 4.57 17.71 4.34
CA PHE A 130 4.27 16.37 3.84
C PHE A 130 4.66 16.25 2.37
N ALA A 131 5.25 15.13 1.97
CA ALA A 131 5.60 14.87 0.58
C ALA A 131 4.50 14.01 -0.08
N GLU A 132 4.01 14.48 -1.23
CA GLU A 132 3.03 13.77 -2.05
C GLU A 132 3.60 13.52 -3.44
N LYS A 133 3.29 12.37 -4.05
CA LYS A 133 3.76 12.00 -5.40
C LYS A 133 3.36 13.04 -6.44
N SER A 134 2.18 13.64 -6.28
CA SER A 134 1.63 14.62 -7.22
C SER A 134 0.89 15.73 -6.47
N PRO A 135 0.87 16.95 -7.02
CA PRO A 135 0.15 18.04 -6.38
C PRO A 135 -1.36 17.74 -6.36
N PRO A 136 -2.06 18.00 -5.25
CA PRO A 136 -3.51 17.93 -5.24
C PRO A 136 -4.08 19.01 -6.17
N ARG A 137 -5.25 18.73 -6.75
CA ARG A 137 -6.04 19.67 -7.58
C ARG A 137 -6.18 21.03 -6.90
N GLU A 138 -6.38 22.09 -7.68
CA GLU A 138 -6.40 23.46 -7.15
C GLU A 138 -7.57 23.68 -6.20
N GLU A 139 -8.73 23.10 -6.53
CA GLU A 139 -9.95 23.10 -5.71
C GLU A 139 -9.74 22.47 -4.32
N LEU A 140 -8.80 21.52 -4.21
CA LEU A 140 -8.51 20.81 -2.97
C LEU A 140 -7.59 21.66 -2.08
N THR A 141 -8.20 22.44 -1.19
CA THR A 141 -7.50 23.40 -0.32
C THR A 141 -7.27 22.91 1.11
N TRP A 142 -7.83 21.74 1.48
CA TRP A 142 -7.67 21.11 2.78
C TRP A 142 -7.12 19.69 2.65
N ALA A 143 -6.29 19.29 3.62
CA ALA A 143 -5.77 17.93 3.74
C ALA A 143 -6.26 17.31 5.04
N GLY A 144 -6.85 16.12 4.97
CA GLY A 144 -7.15 15.28 6.12
C GLY A 144 -5.89 14.54 6.53
N VAL A 145 -5.42 14.74 7.75
CA VAL A 145 -4.16 14.18 8.25
C VAL A 145 -4.45 13.17 9.35
N LEU A 146 -3.84 11.99 9.28
CA LEU A 146 -3.87 10.98 10.33
C LEU A 146 -3.02 11.42 11.52
N TYR A 147 -3.52 11.24 12.73
CA TYR A 147 -2.81 11.53 13.98
C TYR A 147 -2.61 10.27 14.80
N LYS A 148 -1.35 9.87 15.02
CA LYS A 148 -0.98 8.79 15.93
C LYS A 148 -0.37 9.41 17.19
N GLU A 149 -0.94 9.12 18.35
CA GLU A 149 -0.48 9.65 19.65
C GLU A 149 -0.38 11.20 19.68
N GLY A 150 -1.29 11.88 18.97
CA GLY A 150 -1.30 13.34 18.87
C GLY A 150 -0.29 13.93 17.88
N ILE A 151 0.50 13.09 17.20
CA ILE A 151 1.48 13.51 16.22
C ILE A 151 0.90 13.32 14.80
N PRO A 152 0.94 14.34 13.93
CA PRO A 152 0.57 14.19 12.52
C PRO A 152 1.45 13.12 11.85
N MET A 153 0.87 12.16 11.13
CA MET A 153 1.63 11.02 10.59
C MET A 153 1.67 11.03 9.06
N ALA A 154 0.51 11.11 8.42
CA ALA A 154 0.38 11.04 6.97
C ALA A 154 -0.88 11.76 6.50
N ILE A 155 -0.87 12.28 5.28
CA ILE A 155 -2.10 12.77 4.63
C ILE A 155 -2.94 11.54 4.24
N TYR A 156 -4.21 11.54 4.63
CA TYR A 156 -5.16 10.47 4.34
C TYR A 156 -5.98 10.78 3.08
N ASP A 157 -6.48 12.00 2.97
CA ASP A 157 -7.26 12.50 1.85
C ASP A 157 -7.19 14.02 1.73
N PHE A 158 -7.85 14.53 0.70
CA PHE A 158 -7.97 15.95 0.41
C PHE A 158 -9.44 16.35 0.32
N ALA A 159 -9.74 17.61 0.61
CA ALA A 159 -11.08 18.17 0.53
C ALA A 159 -11.05 19.62 0.02
N GLU A 160 -12.16 20.05 -0.58
CA GLU A 160 -12.33 21.43 -1.06
C GLU A 160 -12.49 22.43 0.11
N GLU A 161 -13.18 21.99 1.16
CA GLU A 161 -13.48 22.78 2.36
C GLU A 161 -13.07 22.05 3.65
N LYS A 162 -13.12 22.77 4.78
CA LYS A 162 -12.79 22.19 6.08
C LYS A 162 -13.85 21.16 6.47
N GLN A 163 -13.43 19.91 6.57
CA GLN A 163 -14.27 18.84 7.10
C GLN A 163 -14.15 18.72 8.62
N LYS A 164 -15.15 18.09 9.24
CA LYS A 164 -15.14 17.76 10.67
C LYS A 164 -14.03 16.73 10.96
N SER A 165 -13.47 16.79 12.15
CA SER A 165 -12.55 15.75 12.63
C SER A 165 -13.25 14.40 12.66
N THR A 166 -12.59 13.36 12.14
CA THR A 166 -13.12 11.99 12.11
C THR A 166 -12.08 11.03 12.67
N TRP A 167 -12.32 9.72 12.51
CA TRP A 167 -11.38 8.67 12.85
C TRP A 167 -11.31 7.63 11.74
N ARG A 168 -10.19 6.91 11.68
CA ARG A 168 -9.97 5.77 10.77
C ARG A 168 -9.32 4.63 11.53
N LYS A 169 -9.76 3.41 11.23
CA LYS A 169 -9.01 2.22 11.63
C LYS A 169 -7.89 2.00 10.61
N ILE A 170 -6.66 1.88 11.08
CA ILE A 170 -5.45 1.67 10.26
C ILE A 170 -4.70 0.42 10.67
#